data_AF-A0A958ISW8-F1
#
_entry.id   AF-A0A958ISW8-F1
#
_cell.length_a   1.000
_cell.length_b   1.000
_cell.length_c   1.000
_cell.angle_alpha   90.00
_cell.angle_beta   90.00
_cell.angle_gamma   90.00
#
_symmetry.space_group_name_H-M   'P 1'
#
loop_
_entity.id
_entity.type
_entity.pdbx_description
1 polymer ?
#
loop_
_entity_poly.entity_id
_entity_poly.type
_entity_poly.pdbx_seq_one_letter_code
_entity_poly.pdbx_strand_id
1 'polypeptide(L)'
;FAPYHFKRNRPYPLLEIPLVAMDTTFRSYQHTPLPEILPEVKSLLEEALKFRGCLTILWHNAYFSPHKFAGWREIYEGILQEGRRRNLLLISGEEVCRRWLELIR
;
A
#
# COMPACT_ATOMS: atom_id res chain seq x y z
N PHE A 1 1.56 -0.10 18.17
CA PHE A 1 0.99 -0.73 19.38
C PHE A 1 1.69 -2.07 19.58
N ALA A 2 1.97 -2.52 20.81
CA ALA A 2 2.68 -3.79 21.04
C ALA A 2 1.86 -4.69 21.98
N PRO A 3 1.19 -5.74 21.45
CA PRO A 3 0.41 -6.66 22.29
C PRO A 3 1.27 -7.28 23.39
N TYR A 4 0.69 -7.54 24.57
CA TYR A 4 1.42 -8.13 25.68
C TYR A 4 1.58 -9.65 25.53
N HIS A 5 2.81 -10.17 25.68
CA HIS A 5 3.09 -11.61 25.63
C HIS A 5 3.10 -12.20 27.05
N PHE A 6 1.96 -12.74 27.50
CA PHE A 6 1.81 -13.30 28.86
C PHE A 6 2.88 -14.35 29.21
N LYS A 7 3.14 -15.34 28.34
CA LYS A 7 4.14 -16.40 28.63
C LYS A 7 5.58 -15.90 28.78
N ARG A 8 5.94 -14.77 28.15
CA ARG A 8 7.30 -14.19 28.20
C ARG A 8 7.37 -12.97 29.11
N ASN A 9 6.25 -12.59 29.73
CA ASN A 9 6.10 -11.43 30.59
C ASN A 9 6.70 -10.14 30.00
N ARG A 10 6.46 -9.87 28.71
CA ARG A 10 6.94 -8.67 27.98
C ARG A 10 6.09 -8.37 26.75
N PRO A 11 6.08 -7.13 26.21
CA PRO A 11 5.44 -6.85 24.92
C PRO A 11 6.05 -7.65 23.75
N TYR A 12 5.25 -7.97 22.73
CA TYR A 12 5.77 -8.54 21.48
C TYR A 12 6.57 -7.49 20.71
N PRO A 13 7.76 -7.84 20.16
CA PRO A 13 8.43 -7.00 19.17
C PRO A 13 7.68 -7.13 17.84
N LEU A 14 6.64 -6.31 17.67
CA LEU A 14 5.77 -6.30 16.50
C LEU A 14 6.04 -5.06 15.65
N LEU A 15 6.28 -5.27 14.36
CA LEU A 15 6.26 -4.22 13.35
C LEU A 15 4.95 -4.34 12.56
N GLU A 16 4.14 -3.29 12.60
CA GLU A 16 2.89 -3.20 11.85
C GLU A 16 3.12 -2.37 10.59
N ILE A 17 2.81 -2.94 9.42
CA ILE A 17 2.78 -2.22 8.14
C ILE A 17 1.31 -2.16 7.72
N PRO A 18 0.61 -1.04 7.93
CA PRO A 18 -0.82 -0.96 7.65
C PRO A 18 -1.07 -1.05 6.15
N LEU A 19 -2.19 -1.68 5.75
CA LEU A 19 -2.70 -1.62 4.39
C LEU A 19 -3.43 -0.28 4.18
N VAL A 20 -3.02 0.51 3.18
CA VAL A 20 -3.55 1.87 2.95
C VAL A 20 -4.59 1.91 1.84
N ALA A 21 -4.39 1.20 0.73
CA ALA A 21 -5.35 1.18 -0.39
C ALA A 21 -5.53 -0.22 -0.98
N MET A 22 -6.72 -0.50 -1.51
CA MET A 22 -7.06 -1.79 -2.12
C MET A 22 -8.10 -1.64 -3.23
N ASP A 23 -7.94 -2.39 -4.33
CA ASP A 23 -8.88 -2.38 -5.46
C ASP A 23 -10.36 -2.58 -5.07
N THR A 24 -10.61 -3.49 -4.15
CA THR A 24 -11.94 -3.93 -3.75
C THR A 24 -12.60 -2.86 -2.90
N THR A 25 -11.83 -2.05 -2.16
CA THR A 25 -12.33 -0.86 -1.47
C THR A 25 -12.93 0.11 -2.46
N PHE A 26 -12.17 0.50 -3.49
CA PHE A 26 -12.64 1.41 -4.53
C PHE A 26 -13.87 0.85 -5.26
N ARG A 27 -13.85 -0.43 -5.65
CA ARG A 27 -14.93 -1.01 -6.46
C ARG A 27 -16.21 -1.31 -5.67
N SER A 28 -16.06 -2.04 -4.57
CA SER A 28 -17.16 -2.78 -3.93
C SER A 28 -17.72 -2.05 -2.72
N TYR A 29 -16.94 -1.16 -2.09
CA TYR A 29 -17.35 -0.43 -0.90
C TYR A 29 -17.61 1.05 -1.20
N GLN A 30 -16.68 1.72 -1.87
CA GLN A 30 -16.79 3.14 -2.18
C GLN A 30 -17.49 3.43 -3.51
N HIS A 31 -17.50 2.47 -4.43
CA HIS A 31 -18.00 2.64 -5.79
C HIS A 31 -17.36 3.83 -6.53
N THR A 32 -16.06 4.05 -6.29
CA THR A 32 -15.29 5.15 -6.85
C THR A 32 -15.24 5.05 -8.39
N PRO A 33 -15.58 6.12 -9.12
CA PRO A 33 -15.40 6.17 -10.57
C PRO A 33 -13.95 5.94 -10.98
N LEU A 34 -13.71 5.13 -12.03
CA LEU A 34 -12.36 4.80 -12.51
C LEU A 34 -11.42 6.03 -12.68
N PRO A 35 -11.86 7.17 -13.25
CA PRO A 35 -10.99 8.34 -13.43
C PRO A 35 -10.56 8.99 -12.11
N GLU A 36 -11.25 8.72 -11.00
CA GLU A 36 -11.01 9.33 -9.69
C GLU A 36 -10.06 8.51 -8.81
N ILE A 37 -9.95 7.20 -9.07
CA ILE A 37 -9.14 6.29 -8.23
C ILE A 37 -7.65 6.66 -8.25
N LEU A 38 -7.06 6.92 -9.42
CA LEU A 38 -5.65 7.28 -9.50
C LEU A 38 -5.35 8.63 -8.81
N PRO A 39 -6.14 9.71 -9.02
CA PRO A 39 -6.05 10.93 -8.22
C PRO A 39 -6.15 10.70 -6.71
N GLU A 40 -7.08 9.84 -6.26
CA GLU A 40 -7.25 9.52 -4.84
C GLU A 40 -6.00 8.81 -4.27
N VAL A 41 -5.47 7.80 -4.98
CA VAL A 41 -4.22 7.13 -4.58
C VAL A 41 -3.04 8.10 -4.57
N LYS A 42 -2.98 9.05 -5.51
CA LYS A 42 -1.94 10.10 -5.51
C LYS A 42 -2.05 11.00 -4.28
N SER A 43 -3.25 11.35 -3.82
CA SER A 43 -3.46 12.10 -2.59
C SER A 43 -2.92 11.33 -1.36
N LEU A 44 -3.21 10.02 -1.27
CA LEU A 44 -2.66 9.16 -0.22
C LEU A 44 -1.13 9.08 -0.27
N LEU A 45 -0.56 9.05 -1.48
CA LEU A 45 0.88 9.12 -1.68
C LEU A 45 1.48 10.43 -1.18
N GLU A 46 0.84 11.58 -1.43
CA GLU A 46 1.33 12.88 -0.92
C GLU A 46 1.38 12.90 0.62
N GLU A 47 0.36 12.37 1.29
CA GLU A 47 0.35 12.33 2.75
C GLU A 47 1.45 11.39 3.29
N ALA A 48 1.66 10.24 2.64
CA ALA A 48 2.77 9.35 2.99
C ALA A 48 4.13 10.05 2.81
N LEU A 49 4.33 10.78 1.72
CA LEU A 49 5.58 11.51 1.44
C LEU A 49 5.86 12.61 2.46
N LYS A 50 4.83 13.37 2.86
CA LYS A 50 4.91 14.43 3.87
C LYS A 50 5.51 13.94 5.19
N PHE A 51 5.19 12.71 5.59
CA PHE A 51 5.72 12.09 6.81
C PHE A 51 6.86 11.11 6.57
N ARG A 52 7.41 11.05 5.34
CA ARG A 52 8.45 10.08 4.94
C ARG A 52 8.05 8.62 5.24
N GLY A 53 6.76 8.34 5.11
CA GLY A 53 6.17 7.04 5.34
C GLY A 53 6.15 6.14 4.10
N CYS A 54 5.35 5.08 4.18
CA CYS A 54 5.10 4.16 3.07
C CYS A 54 3.62 4.17 2.67
N LEU A 55 3.37 4.01 1.37
CA LEU A 55 2.05 3.72 0.83
C LEU A 55 2.00 2.24 0.48
N THR A 56 1.07 1.48 1.08
CA THR A 56 0.86 0.06 0.79
C THR A 56 -0.41 -0.13 -0.01
N ILE A 57 -0.33 -1.01 -1.01
CA ILE A 57 -1.42 -1.23 -1.96
C ILE A 57 -1.62 -2.73 -2.11
N LEU A 58 -2.86 -3.18 -1.99
CA LEU A 58 -3.29 -4.53 -2.30
C LEU A 58 -4.05 -4.52 -3.63
N TRP A 59 -3.59 -5.32 -4.58
CA TRP A 59 -4.21 -5.47 -5.89
C TRP A 59 -4.34 -6.95 -6.25
N HIS A 60 -5.56 -7.42 -6.49
CA HIS A 60 -5.88 -8.79 -6.85
C HIS A 60 -5.73 -9.00 -8.36
N ASN A 61 -5.19 -10.15 -8.72
CA ASN A 61 -4.90 -10.48 -10.13
C ASN A 61 -6.13 -10.44 -11.05
N ALA A 62 -7.34 -10.69 -10.51
CA ALA A 62 -8.57 -10.64 -11.26
C ALA A 62 -8.79 -9.27 -11.94
N TYR A 63 -8.34 -8.18 -11.31
CA TYR A 63 -8.49 -6.82 -11.81
C TYR A 63 -7.56 -6.50 -13.00
N PHE A 64 -6.66 -7.41 -13.38
CA PHE A 64 -5.90 -7.29 -14.62
C PHE A 64 -6.65 -7.84 -15.84
N SER A 65 -7.80 -8.48 -15.65
CA SER A 65 -8.61 -9.01 -16.76
C SER A 65 -9.56 -7.94 -17.31
N PRO A 66 -9.43 -7.54 -18.59
CA PRO A 66 -10.30 -6.54 -19.19
C PRO A 66 -11.75 -7.01 -19.34
N HIS A 67 -12.02 -8.33 -19.26
CA HIS A 67 -13.36 -8.87 -19.45
C HIS A 67 -14.36 -8.37 -18.38
N LYS A 68 -13.91 -8.28 -17.12
CA LYS A 68 -14.74 -7.84 -15.98
C LYS A 68 -14.27 -6.52 -15.38
N PHE A 69 -12.99 -6.18 -15.55
CA PHE A 69 -12.35 -5.06 -14.87
C PHE A 69 -11.55 -4.20 -15.86
N ALA A 70 -12.13 -3.91 -17.02
CA ALA A 70 -11.55 -2.94 -17.96
C ALA A 70 -11.22 -1.62 -17.25
N GLY A 71 -10.04 -1.05 -17.52
CA GLY A 71 -9.56 0.20 -16.91
C GLY A 71 -8.80 0.04 -15.58
N TRP A 72 -8.89 -1.11 -14.92
CA TRP A 72 -8.24 -1.31 -13.61
C TRP A 72 -6.74 -1.57 -13.72
N ARG A 73 -6.29 -2.23 -14.80
CA ARG A 73 -4.86 -2.42 -15.07
C ARG A 73 -4.14 -1.09 -15.19
N GLU A 74 -4.75 -0.16 -15.93
CA GLU A 74 -4.22 1.16 -16.25
C GLU A 74 -4.07 2.01 -14.98
N ILE A 75 -4.97 1.85 -14.01
CA ILE A 75 -4.84 2.49 -12.69
C ILE A 75 -3.61 1.96 -11.96
N TYR A 76 -3.46 0.63 -11.86
CA TYR A 76 -2.32 0.02 -11.19
C TYR A 76 -0.98 0.43 -11.85
N GLU A 77 -0.92 0.38 -13.17
CA GLU A 77 0.25 0.83 -13.94
C GLU A 77 0.52 2.33 -13.70
N GLY A 78 -0.51 3.17 -13.67
CA GLY A 78 -0.39 4.60 -13.39
C GLY A 78 0.19 4.90 -12.00
N ILE A 79 -0.17 4.09 -10.99
CA ILE A 79 0.40 4.19 -9.64
C ILE A 79 1.90 3.86 -9.67
N LEU A 80 2.29 2.77 -10.33
CA LEU A 80 3.70 2.37 -10.45
C LEU A 80 4.52 3.39 -11.24
N GLN A 81 3.95 3.93 -12.32
CA GLN A 81 4.57 4.99 -13.12
C GLN A 81 4.79 6.26 -12.29
N GLU A 82 3.82 6.66 -11.47
CA GLU A 82 3.98 7.80 -10.55
C GLU A 82 5.14 7.58 -9.57
N GLY A 83 5.23 6.38 -8.98
CA GLY A 83 6.33 6.02 -8.09
C GLY A 83 7.69 6.04 -8.79
N ARG A 84 7.78 5.49 -10.01
CA ARG A 84 9.01 5.55 -10.82
C ARG A 84 9.40 6.98 -11.18
N ARG A 85 8.44 7.80 -11.63
CA ARG A 85 8.64 9.21 -11.99
C ARG A 85 9.23 10.02 -10.84
N ARG A 86 8.83 9.71 -9.61
CA ARG A 86 9.33 10.36 -8.38
C ARG A 86 10.54 9.67 -7.75
N ASN A 87 11.10 8.63 -8.39
CA ASN A 87 12.23 7.86 -7.88
C ASN A 87 11.97 7.26 -6.47
N LEU A 88 10.76 6.74 -6.24
CA LEU A 88 10.40 6.10 -4.98
C LEU A 88 10.89 4.65 -4.92
N LEU A 89 11.04 4.14 -3.70
CA LEU A 89 11.31 2.71 -3.47
C LEU A 89 10.03 1.91 -3.67
N LEU A 90 9.97 1.15 -4.76
CA LEU A 90 8.91 0.19 -5.06
C LEU A 90 9.35 -1.20 -4.61
N ILE A 91 9.04 -1.55 -3.37
CA ILE A 91 9.56 -2.74 -2.69
C ILE A 91 8.45 -3.54 -2.01
N SER A 92 8.73 -4.81 -1.69
CA SER A 92 7.81 -5.68 -0.96
C SER A 92 7.74 -5.29 0.52
N GLY A 93 6.70 -5.76 1.21
CA GLY A 93 6.58 -5.60 2.67
C GLY A 93 7.74 -6.26 3.43
N GLU A 94 8.27 -7.38 2.93
CA GLU A 94 9.45 -8.04 3.50
C GLU A 94 10.70 -7.15 3.46
N GLU A 95 10.93 -6.49 2.34
CA GLU A 95 12.06 -5.58 2.16
C GLU A 95 11.92 -4.34 3.06
N VAL A 96 10.69 -3.83 3.26
CA VAL A 96 10.42 -2.78 4.26
C VAL A 96 10.78 -3.26 5.66
N CYS A 97 10.31 -4.44 6.06
CA CYS A 97 10.62 -5.04 7.37
C CYS A 97 12.13 -5.18 7.57
N ARG A 98 12.86 -5.70 6.58
CA ARG A 98 14.31 -5.89 6.64
C ARG A 98 15.05 -4.57 6.87
N ARG A 99 14.73 -3.53 6.08
CA ARG A 99 15.31 -2.20 6.21
C ARG A 99 14.99 -1.55 7.55
N TRP A 100 13.77 -1.72 8.04
CA TRP A 100 13.39 -1.20 9.35
C TRP A 100 14.22 -1.83 10.47
N LEU A 101 14.40 -3.16 10.42
CA LEU A 101 15.23 -3.89 11.38
C LEU A 101 16.71 -3.49 11.33
N GLU A 102 17.23 -3.06 10.19
CA GLU A 102 18.59 -2.53 10.04
C GLU A 102 18.75 -1.14 10.66
N LEU A 103 17.70 -0.30 10.63
CA LEU A 103 17.71 1.08 11.15
C LEU A 103 17.57 1.16 12.67
N ILE A 104 16.87 0.21 13.28
CA ILE A 104 16.62 0.21 14.74
C ILE A 104 17.64 -0.61 15.54
N ARG A 105 18.63 -1.20 14.85
CA ARG A 105 19.81 -1.83 15.47
C ARG A 105 20.84 -0.78 15.79
#